data_AF-J9TXT7-F1
#
_entry.id   AF-J9TXT7-F1
#
_cell.length_a   1.000
_cell.length_b   1.000
_cell.length_c   1.000
_cell.angle_alpha   90.00
_cell.angle_beta   90.00
_cell.angle_gamma   90.00
#
_symmetry.space_group_name_H-M   'P 1'
#
loop_
_entity.id
_entity.type
_entity.pdbx_description
1 polymer ?
#
loop_
_entity_poly.entity_id
_entity_poly.type
_entity_poly.pdbx_seq_one_letter_code
_entity_poly.pdbx_strand_id
1 'polypeptide(L)'
;MISIIENHKKRKLFFLNTISSSLVLMVHEDNYIFMPYWGVKIEASNIDYIIDEITEANYMAYTDNRKKFQLEVIPQIYPSYGYTDLKEPAFHFLHKDGSRITDLRYKSHNIYKTKKKLEGLPTVLSDEHSEVLELVLFDELKKLR
;
A
#
# COMPACT_ATOMS: atom_id res chain seq x y z
N MET A 1 -12.73 6.00 11.42
CA MET A 1 -11.70 6.86 11.99
C MET A 1 -10.34 6.38 11.52
N ILE A 2 -9.49 7.29 11.08
CA ILE A 2 -8.14 7.03 10.61
C ILE A 2 -7.14 7.46 11.67
N SER A 3 -6.27 6.56 12.08
CA SER A 3 -5.17 6.83 13.00
C SER A 3 -3.84 6.55 12.32
N ILE A 4 -2.81 7.32 12.64
CA ILE A 4 -1.46 7.16 12.08
C ILE A 4 -0.48 6.88 13.21
N ILE A 5 0.37 5.87 13.03
CA ILE A 5 1.51 5.61 13.88
C ILE A 5 2.77 5.69 13.01
N GLU A 6 3.75 6.47 13.44
CA GLU A 6 5.09 6.46 12.87
C GLU A 6 6.05 5.83 13.87
N ASN A 7 6.91 4.93 13.38
CA ASN A 7 7.87 4.24 14.23
C ASN A 7 9.32 4.68 13.94
N HIS A 8 10.23 4.21 14.78
CA HIS A 8 11.66 4.54 14.71
C HIS A 8 12.35 3.99 13.45
N LYS A 9 11.77 3.00 12.75
CA LYS A 9 12.26 2.52 11.44
C LYS A 9 11.83 3.42 10.28
N LYS A 10 11.19 4.58 10.54
CA LYS A 10 10.58 5.47 9.54
C LYS A 10 9.44 4.80 8.77
N ARG A 11 8.80 3.78 9.35
CA ARG A 11 7.58 3.19 8.80
C ARG A 11 6.37 3.95 9.33
N LYS A 12 5.33 4.00 8.51
CA LYS A 12 4.06 4.66 8.85
C LYS A 12 2.91 3.69 8.70
N LEU A 13 2.16 3.47 9.77
CA LEU A 13 0.97 2.63 9.77
C LEU A 13 -0.27 3.52 9.76
N PHE A 14 -1.16 3.27 8.81
CA PHE A 14 -2.48 3.88 8.71
C PHE A 14 -3.53 2.86 9.16
N PHE A 15 -4.22 3.15 10.25
CA PHE A 15 -5.32 2.33 10.77
C PHE A 15 -6.65 2.92 10.30
N LEU A 16 -7.30 2.27 9.35
CA LEU A 16 -8.65 2.61 8.90
C LEU A 16 -9.65 1.77 9.71
N ASN A 17 -10.22 2.39 10.74
CA ASN A 17 -11.09 1.72 11.70
C ASN A 17 -12.56 2.04 11.43
N THR A 18 -13.37 0.99 11.31
CA THR A 18 -14.83 1.07 11.42
C THR A 18 -15.24 0.82 12.88
N ILE A 19 -16.54 0.59 13.11
CA ILE A 19 -17.04 0.18 14.42
C ILE A 19 -16.53 -1.22 14.79
N SER A 20 -16.40 -2.13 13.82
CA SER A 20 -16.13 -3.56 14.05
C SER A 20 -14.89 -4.10 13.35
N SER A 21 -14.26 -3.34 12.46
CA SER A 21 -13.12 -3.79 11.66
C SER A 21 -11.98 -2.77 11.60
N SER A 22 -10.77 -3.28 11.36
CA SER A 22 -9.57 -2.50 11.07
C SER A 22 -8.93 -2.97 9.76
N LEU A 23 -8.60 -2.03 8.89
CA LEU A 23 -7.66 -2.22 7.79
C LEU A 23 -6.40 -1.43 8.13
N VAL A 24 -5.24 -2.08 8.09
CA VAL A 24 -3.96 -1.44 8.37
C VAL A 24 -3.12 -1.45 7.11
N LEU A 25 -2.72 -0.26 6.68
CA LEU A 25 -1.76 -0.06 5.59
C LEU A 25 -0.44 0.41 6.18
N MET A 26 0.68 -0.04 5.63
CA MET A 26 2.01 0.35 6.08
C MET A 26 2.82 0.91 4.93
N VAL A 27 3.35 2.12 5.09
CA VAL A 27 4.44 2.63 4.26
C VAL A 27 5.75 2.10 4.86
N HIS A 28 6.44 1.27 4.08
CA HIS A 28 7.76 0.73 4.38
C HIS A 28 8.84 1.81 4.27
N GLU A 29 10.02 1.61 4.87
CA GLU A 29 11.12 2.57 4.77
C GLU A 29 11.65 2.78 3.33
N ASP A 30 11.38 1.81 2.43
CA ASP A 30 11.66 1.92 0.99
C ASP A 30 10.46 2.43 0.18
N ASN A 31 9.47 3.01 0.87
CA ASN A 31 8.26 3.59 0.29
C ASN A 31 7.32 2.60 -0.43
N TYR A 32 7.47 1.29 -0.26
CA TYR A 32 6.41 0.35 -0.64
C TYR A 32 5.21 0.47 0.30
N ILE A 33 4.02 0.13 -0.20
CA ILE A 33 2.81 0.06 0.61
C ILE A 33 2.38 -1.39 0.78
N PHE A 34 2.34 -1.82 2.04
CA PHE A 34 1.94 -3.17 2.43
C PHE A 34 0.68 -3.16 3.28
N MET A 35 0.05 -4.33 3.38
CA MET A 35 -1.18 -4.54 4.14
C MET A 35 -0.94 -5.57 5.24
N PRO A 36 -0.38 -5.17 6.40
CA PRO A 36 -0.14 -6.10 7.51
C PRO A 36 -1.42 -6.70 8.10
N TYR A 37 -2.57 -6.03 7.99
CA TYR A 37 -3.79 -6.50 8.65
C TYR A 37 -5.06 -6.04 7.97
N TRP A 38 -6.03 -6.96 7.84
CA TRP A 38 -7.43 -6.64 7.60
C TRP A 38 -8.31 -7.64 8.35
N GLY A 39 -9.16 -7.15 9.26
CA GLY A 39 -9.97 -8.03 10.08
C GLY A 39 -10.77 -7.31 11.16
N VAL A 40 -11.02 -8.02 12.26
CA VAL A 40 -11.69 -7.51 13.47
C VAL A 40 -11.00 -6.26 13.98
N LYS A 41 -11.76 -5.33 14.56
CA LYS A 41 -11.20 -4.09 15.10
C LYS A 41 -10.09 -4.38 16.12
N ILE A 42 -8.94 -3.75 15.90
CA ILE A 42 -7.80 -3.75 16.81
C ILE A 42 -7.48 -2.34 17.25
N GLU A 43 -6.82 -2.22 18.40
CA GLU A 43 -6.28 -0.94 18.85
C GLU A 43 -5.09 -0.53 17.98
N ALA A 44 -5.00 0.78 17.69
CA ALA A 44 -3.88 1.32 16.96
C ALA A 44 -2.60 1.14 17.79
N SER A 45 -1.73 0.25 17.31
CA SER A 45 -0.47 -0.13 17.96
C SER A 45 0.58 -0.45 16.89
N ASN A 46 1.85 -0.55 17.25
CA ASN A 46 2.86 -0.91 16.27
C ASN A 46 2.78 -2.41 15.92
N ILE A 47 2.31 -2.72 14.71
CA ILE A 47 2.22 -4.08 14.16
C ILE A 47 3.12 -4.29 12.94
N ASP A 48 4.13 -3.44 12.74
CA ASP A 48 5.03 -3.51 11.59
C ASP A 48 5.83 -4.82 11.52
N TYR A 49 6.02 -5.49 12.68
CA TYR A 49 6.65 -6.79 12.79
C TYR A 49 5.99 -7.86 11.92
N ILE A 50 4.68 -7.75 11.66
CA ILE A 50 3.96 -8.72 10.81
C ILE A 50 4.60 -8.80 9.43
N ILE A 51 5.01 -7.68 8.85
CA ILE A 51 5.68 -7.67 7.54
C ILE A 51 7.08 -8.27 7.62
N ASP A 52 7.80 -8.02 8.72
CA ASP A 52 9.16 -8.55 8.92
C ASP A 52 9.18 -10.06 9.18
N GLU A 53 8.09 -10.62 9.74
CA GLU A 53 7.95 -12.04 10.05
C GLU A 53 7.44 -12.88 8.88
N ILE A 54 6.99 -12.26 7.78
CA ILE A 54 6.63 -13.00 6.57
C ILE A 54 7.91 -13.57 5.96
N THR A 55 8.15 -14.83 6.27
CA THR A 55 9.23 -15.62 5.70
C THR A 55 8.63 -16.78 4.93
N GLU A 56 8.77 -16.75 3.62
CA GLU A 56 8.49 -17.91 2.78
C GLU A 56 9.77 -18.35 2.07
N ALA A 57 9.94 -19.66 1.92
CA ALA A 57 10.97 -20.20 1.06
C ALA A 57 10.57 -19.91 -0.38
N ASN A 58 11.08 -18.81 -0.93
CA ASN A 58 10.81 -18.42 -2.30
C ASN A 58 12.11 -18.31 -3.10
N TYR A 59 12.10 -18.88 -4.32
CA TYR A 59 13.20 -18.87 -5.27
C TYR A 59 13.33 -17.55 -6.05
N MET A 60 12.44 -16.57 -5.83
CA MET A 60 12.53 -15.26 -6.46
C MET A 60 13.78 -14.49 -6.06
N ALA A 61 14.28 -13.66 -6.98
CA ALA A 61 15.31 -12.70 -6.64
C ALA A 61 14.80 -11.72 -5.59
N TYR A 62 15.72 -11.27 -4.74
CA TYR A 62 15.43 -10.24 -3.74
C TYR A 62 15.16 -8.90 -4.40
N THR A 63 14.05 -8.27 -4.01
CA THR A 63 13.67 -6.94 -4.44
C THR A 63 14.67 -5.91 -3.91
N ASP A 64 15.07 -4.95 -4.75
CA ASP A 64 15.98 -3.86 -4.40
C ASP A 64 17.31 -4.33 -3.75
N ASN A 65 17.76 -5.55 -4.08
CA ASN A 65 18.92 -6.22 -3.47
C ASN A 65 18.85 -6.35 -1.93
N ARG A 66 17.65 -6.29 -1.35
CA ARG A 66 17.43 -6.43 0.09
C ARG A 66 17.21 -7.89 0.47
N LYS A 67 18.11 -8.44 1.28
CA LYS A 67 18.06 -9.85 1.70
C LYS A 67 16.71 -10.17 2.37
N LYS A 68 16.06 -11.26 1.92
CA LYS A 68 14.74 -11.72 2.39
C LYS A 68 13.59 -10.75 2.12
N PHE A 69 13.77 -9.79 1.23
CA PHE A 69 12.70 -8.89 0.82
C PHE A 69 12.23 -9.28 -0.58
N GLN A 70 11.03 -9.84 -0.68
CA GLN A 70 10.45 -10.33 -1.92
C GLN A 70 9.00 -9.86 -1.98
N LEU A 71 8.67 -9.00 -2.95
CA LEU A 71 7.30 -8.51 -3.14
C LEU A 71 6.30 -9.64 -3.42
N GLU A 72 6.78 -10.77 -3.96
CA GLU A 72 5.96 -11.94 -4.27
C GLU A 72 5.20 -12.49 -3.04
N VAL A 73 5.78 -12.39 -1.85
CA VAL A 73 5.21 -13.01 -0.63
C VAL A 73 4.61 -11.99 0.33
N ILE A 74 4.92 -10.70 0.12
CA ILE A 74 4.47 -9.63 1.00
C ILE A 74 3.10 -9.12 0.52
N PRO A 75 2.08 -9.00 1.41
CA PRO A 75 0.77 -8.47 1.06
C PRO A 75 0.85 -7.01 0.58
N GLN A 76 0.59 -6.80 -0.70
CA GLN A 76 0.52 -5.49 -1.34
C GLN A 76 -0.94 -5.11 -1.63
N ILE A 77 -1.25 -3.81 -1.57
CA ILE A 77 -2.62 -3.33 -1.86
C ILE A 77 -2.87 -3.03 -3.34
N TYR A 78 -1.82 -2.69 -4.09
CA TYR A 78 -1.93 -2.29 -5.50
C TYR A 78 -0.69 -2.73 -6.28
N PRO A 79 -0.49 -4.06 -6.48
CA PRO A 79 0.72 -4.59 -7.09
C PRO A 79 0.83 -4.22 -8.58
N SER A 80 2.02 -3.78 -8.98
CA SER A 80 2.39 -3.50 -10.38
C SER A 80 2.94 -4.75 -11.08
N TYR A 81 2.83 -4.82 -12.40
CA TYR A 81 3.54 -5.84 -13.17
C TYR A 81 5.07 -5.71 -13.10
N GLY A 82 5.77 -6.81 -12.79
CA GLY A 82 7.24 -6.90 -12.76
C GLY A 82 7.80 -7.23 -11.38
N TYR A 83 9.08 -6.89 -11.14
CA TYR A 83 9.73 -6.97 -9.80
C TYR A 83 9.76 -8.33 -9.12
N THR A 84 9.92 -9.41 -9.90
CA THR A 84 9.91 -10.80 -9.40
C THR A 84 8.65 -11.16 -8.60
N ASP A 85 7.60 -10.35 -8.70
CA ASP A 85 6.23 -10.68 -8.32
C ASP A 85 5.57 -11.35 -9.55
N LEU A 86 5.22 -12.62 -9.41
CA LEU A 86 4.60 -13.42 -10.47
C LEU A 86 3.08 -13.53 -10.30
N LYS A 87 2.51 -12.92 -9.25
CA LYS A 87 1.05 -12.86 -9.10
C LYS A 87 0.44 -11.97 -10.20
N GLU A 88 -0.88 -12.07 -10.33
CA GLU A 88 -1.63 -11.20 -11.22
C GLU A 88 -1.55 -9.74 -10.73
N PRO A 89 -1.04 -8.81 -11.56
CA PRO A 89 -0.89 -7.41 -11.16
C PRO A 89 -2.24 -6.70 -11.18
N ALA A 90 -2.41 -5.69 -10.32
CA ALA A 90 -3.59 -4.83 -10.35
C ALA A 90 -3.60 -3.90 -11.58
N PHE A 91 -2.43 -3.60 -12.14
CA PHE A 91 -2.27 -2.76 -13.33
C PHE A 91 -0.95 -3.03 -14.06
N HIS A 92 -0.93 -2.72 -15.34
CA HIS A 92 0.30 -2.60 -16.13
C HIS A 92 0.12 -1.57 -17.25
N PHE A 93 1.23 -0.95 -17.66
CA PHE A 93 1.24 0.01 -18.76
C PHE A 93 2.29 -0.41 -19.78
N LEU A 94 2.05 -0.20 -21.07
CA LEU A 94 3.09 -0.27 -22.08
C LEU A 94 3.73 1.11 -22.21
N HIS A 95 5.00 1.22 -21.79
CA HIS A 95 5.74 2.47 -21.85
C HIS A 95 6.37 2.69 -23.24
N LYS A 96 6.77 3.93 -23.53
CA LYS A 96 7.38 4.31 -24.83
C LYS A 96 8.66 3.54 -25.15
N ASP A 97 9.39 3.10 -24.12
CA ASP A 97 10.61 2.30 -24.25
C ASP A 97 10.32 0.79 -24.43
N GLY A 98 9.04 0.41 -24.56
CA GLY A 98 8.60 -0.98 -24.75
C GLY A 98 8.53 -1.79 -23.45
N SER A 99 9.02 -1.25 -22.34
CA SER A 99 8.92 -1.90 -21.03
C SER A 99 7.48 -1.88 -20.49
N ARG A 100 7.18 -2.80 -19.58
CA ARG A 100 5.88 -2.87 -18.88
C ARG A 100 5.98 -2.67 -17.36
N ILE A 101 7.18 -2.38 -16.90
CA ILE A 101 7.52 -2.28 -15.47
C ILE A 101 7.16 -0.87 -14.99
N THR A 102 6.50 -0.79 -13.84
CA THR A 102 6.17 0.45 -13.14
C THR A 102 6.50 0.28 -11.66
N ASP A 103 7.22 1.23 -11.07
CA ASP A 103 7.70 1.19 -9.69
C ASP A 103 6.99 2.24 -8.83
N LEU A 104 5.79 1.92 -8.34
CA LEU A 104 5.02 2.87 -7.56
C LEU A 104 5.52 2.92 -6.10
N ARG A 105 6.12 4.04 -5.74
CA ARG A 105 6.57 4.34 -4.37
C ARG A 105 5.69 5.40 -3.72
N TYR A 106 5.45 5.27 -2.43
CA TYR A 106 4.77 6.26 -1.62
C TYR A 106 5.46 7.63 -1.73
N LYS A 107 4.66 8.66 -2.04
CA LYS A 107 5.10 10.05 -2.16
C LYS A 107 4.46 10.95 -1.11
N SER A 108 3.15 10.82 -0.92
CA SER A 108 2.40 11.62 0.05
C SER A 108 1.06 10.99 0.37
N HIS A 109 0.38 11.52 1.39
CA HIS A 109 -1.02 11.20 1.66
C HIS A 109 -1.80 12.45 2.00
N ASN A 110 -3.12 12.36 1.90
CA ASN A 110 -4.06 13.32 2.43
C ASN A 110 -5.18 12.59 3.17
N ILE A 111 -5.67 13.19 4.26
CA ILE A 111 -6.83 12.70 4.98
C ILE A 111 -7.87 13.81 5.01
N TYR A 112 -9.08 13.49 4.54
CA TYR A 112 -10.17 14.45 4.49
C TYR A 112 -11.51 13.78 4.83
N LYS A 113 -12.49 14.60 5.21
CA LYS A 113 -13.85 14.14 5.49
C LYS A 113 -14.62 13.99 4.19
N THR A 114 -15.56 13.04 4.17
CA THR A 114 -16.48 12.73 3.06
C THR A 114 -15.79 12.25 1.77
N LYS A 115 -16.36 11.24 1.12
CA LYS A 115 -15.90 10.74 -0.18
C LYS A 115 -16.38 11.68 -1.29
N LYS A 116 -15.43 12.20 -2.07
CA LYS A 116 -15.73 12.99 -3.26
C LYS A 116 -16.45 12.11 -4.30
N LYS A 117 -17.43 12.68 -5.00
CA LYS A 117 -18.06 12.04 -6.15
C LYS A 117 -17.03 11.82 -7.26
N LEU A 118 -17.11 10.67 -7.90
CA LEU A 118 -16.40 10.38 -9.13
C LEU A 118 -17.21 10.92 -10.31
N GLU A 119 -16.60 11.79 -11.11
CA GLU A 119 -17.27 12.36 -12.28
C GLU A 119 -17.64 11.25 -13.27
N GLY A 120 -18.90 11.22 -13.69
CA GLY A 120 -19.42 10.22 -14.62
C GLY A 120 -19.61 8.80 -14.06
N LEU A 121 -19.37 8.56 -12.75
CA LEU A 121 -19.48 7.24 -12.13
C LEU A 121 -20.33 7.26 -10.85
N PRO A 122 -21.10 6.19 -10.57
CA PRO A 122 -21.76 6.03 -9.28
C PRO A 122 -20.71 6.00 -8.16
N THR A 123 -21.02 6.64 -7.03
CA THR A 123 -20.13 6.73 -5.87
C THR A 123 -20.91 6.46 -4.60
N VAL A 124 -20.30 5.72 -3.66
CA VAL A 124 -20.86 5.51 -2.31
C VAL A 124 -21.09 6.86 -1.64
N LEU A 125 -22.31 7.06 -1.13
CA LEU A 125 -22.64 8.22 -0.32
C LEU A 125 -21.89 8.15 1.02
N SER A 126 -21.36 9.29 1.45
CA SER A 126 -20.65 9.43 2.71
C SER A 126 -21.23 10.59 3.51
N ASP A 127 -21.21 10.47 4.82
CA ASP A 127 -21.57 11.53 5.76
C ASP A 127 -20.32 12.26 6.30
N GLU A 128 -20.56 13.26 7.14
CA GLU A 128 -19.54 14.08 7.82
C GLU A 128 -18.66 13.29 8.82
N HIS A 129 -19.06 12.06 9.15
CA HIS A 129 -18.31 11.15 10.03
C HIS A 129 -17.37 10.23 9.25
N SER A 130 -17.52 10.18 7.92
CA SER A 130 -16.68 9.41 7.03
C SER A 130 -15.35 10.13 6.78
N GLU A 131 -14.25 9.37 6.84
CA GLU A 131 -12.90 9.85 6.53
C GLU A 131 -12.34 9.08 5.35
N VAL A 132 -11.56 9.77 4.53
CA VAL A 132 -10.92 9.24 3.33
C VAL A 132 -9.42 9.38 3.48
N LEU A 133 -8.71 8.26 3.33
CA LEU A 133 -7.27 8.26 3.09
C LEU A 133 -7.02 8.25 1.58
N GLU A 134 -6.31 9.26 1.10
CA GLU A 134 -5.80 9.31 -0.28
C GLU A 134 -4.28 9.15 -0.24
N LEU A 135 -3.79 8.10 -0.87
CA LEU A 135 -2.35 7.84 -1.00
C LEU A 135 -1.91 8.22 -2.41
N VAL A 136 -0.81 8.98 -2.50
CA VAL A 136 -0.18 9.32 -3.77
C VAL A 136 1.07 8.48 -3.90
N LEU A 137 1.08 7.65 -4.95
CA LEU A 137 2.23 6.88 -5.38
C LEU A 137 2.91 7.57 -6.56
N PHE A 138 4.18 7.27 -6.77
CA PHE A 138 4.94 7.84 -7.87
C PHE A 138 6.06 6.92 -8.32
N ASP A 139 6.20 6.78 -9.63
CA ASP A 139 7.35 6.14 -10.27
C ASP A 139 8.33 7.23 -10.73
N GLU A 140 9.51 7.26 -10.12
CA GLU A 140 10.55 8.25 -10.41
C GLU A 140 11.18 8.09 -11.79
N LEU A 141 11.26 6.87 -12.33
CA LEU A 141 11.85 6.63 -13.65
C LEU A 141 10.85 6.96 -14.76
N LYS A 142 9.61 6.53 -14.59
CA LYS A 142 8.54 6.73 -15.58
C LYS A 142 7.83 8.07 -15.47
N LYS A 143 8.07 8.82 -14.38
CA LYS A 143 7.38 10.08 -14.04
C LYS A 143 5.86 9.92 -14.04
N LEU A 144 5.40 8.79 -13.50
CA LEU A 144 3.99 8.40 -13.42
C LEU A 144 3.48 8.59 -11.99
N ARG A 145 2.25 9.11 -11.85
CA ARG A 145 1.52 9.24 -10.59
C ARG A 145 0.27 8.38 -10.63
#